data_AF-A0AAN8JZS9-F1
#
_entry.id   AF-A0AAN8JZS9-F1
#
_cell.length_a   1.000
_cell.length_b   1.000
_cell.length_c   1.000
_cell.angle_alpha   90.00
_cell.angle_beta   90.00
_cell.angle_gamma   90.00
#
_symmetry.space_group_name_H-M   'P 1'
#
loop_
_entity.id
_entity.type
_entity.pdbx_description
1 polymer ?
#
loop_
_entity_poly.entity_id
_entity_poly.type
_entity_poly.pdbx_seq_one_letter_code
_entity_poly.pdbx_strand_id
1 'polypeptide(L)'
;MLLLLYLHQVNISLSTLKRRLSSLRLKRKLTGSRNTISSYNDVVNAIITEIGCSGRCIGHLSMWYRLKIEWGIRFPRDEIIRLMRIVDPEGIRVRKRRRLHRRRYICKGANAVWHVDGYDKIKPFGFCIHGCVDGFSRRIIWLRVGKTNNNPKVIARYYLEAVQQLEVVPAKIRCDLGTENSILKNLQPLFHYDENDPTACLKSFIYGKSTSNQRIEAWWSILRRQCLHWWIN
;
A
#
# COMPACT_ATOMS: atom_id res chain seq x y z
N MET A 1 14.81 -39.57 2.53
CA MET A 1 15.05 -40.87 3.19
C MET A 1 14.04 -41.03 4.32
N LEU A 2 13.23 -42.11 4.35
CA LEU A 2 12.16 -42.29 5.34
C LEU A 2 12.78 -42.57 6.73
N LEU A 3 12.46 -41.73 7.73
CA LEU A 3 12.92 -41.83 9.12
C LEU A 3 12.78 -43.23 9.75
N LEU A 4 11.78 -44.00 9.30
CA LEU A 4 11.53 -45.39 9.69
C LEU A 4 12.67 -46.36 9.32
N LEU A 5 13.31 -46.16 8.16
CA LEU A 5 14.44 -46.98 7.74
C LEU A 5 15.68 -46.68 8.60
N TYR A 6 15.87 -45.40 8.93
CA TYR A 6 17.05 -44.94 9.66
C TYR A 6 17.00 -45.28 11.16
N LEU A 7 15.85 -45.11 11.82
CA LEU A 7 15.72 -45.31 13.27
C LEU A 7 15.26 -46.71 13.67
N HIS A 8 14.53 -47.41 12.80
CA HIS A 8 13.88 -48.67 13.14
C HIS A 8 14.22 -49.81 12.17
N GLN A 9 15.12 -49.58 11.20
CA GLN A 9 15.49 -50.54 10.13
C GLN A 9 14.29 -51.09 9.33
N VAL A 10 13.15 -50.38 9.34
CA VAL A 10 11.96 -50.81 8.62
C VAL A 10 12.00 -50.25 7.20
N ASN A 11 12.27 -51.14 6.23
CA ASN A 11 12.26 -50.80 4.80
C ASN A 11 10.86 -50.99 4.21
N ILE A 12 10.10 -49.90 4.09
CA ILE A 12 8.76 -49.88 3.47
C ILE A 12 8.64 -48.76 2.45
N SER A 13 7.91 -49.03 1.36
CA SER A 13 7.61 -48.01 0.36
C SER A 13 6.62 -46.96 0.89
N LEU A 14 6.74 -45.72 0.39
CA LEU A 14 5.88 -44.59 0.81
C LEU A 14 4.38 -44.89 0.58
N SER A 15 4.05 -45.57 -0.52
CA SER A 15 2.67 -45.97 -0.85
C SER A 15 2.12 -46.97 0.17
N THR A 16 2.92 -47.97 0.57
CA THR A 16 2.55 -48.96 1.58
C THR A 16 2.36 -48.31 2.95
N LEU A 17 3.24 -47.39 3.33
CA LEU A 17 3.11 -46.62 4.57
C LEU A 17 1.82 -45.80 4.61
N LYS A 18 1.51 -45.06 3.53
CA LYS A 18 0.27 -44.27 3.42
C LYS A 18 -0.98 -45.15 3.51
N ARG A 19 -0.97 -46.32 2.85
CA ARG A 19 -2.09 -47.27 2.89
C ARG A 19 -2.31 -47.83 4.29
N ARG A 20 -1.25 -48.24 5.00
CA ARG A 20 -1.33 -48.73 6.39
C ARG A 20 -1.80 -47.66 7.37
N LEU A 21 -1.34 -46.41 7.21
CA LEU A 21 -1.83 -45.30 8.03
C LEU A 21 -3.33 -45.05 7.81
N SER A 22 -3.79 -45.15 6.57
CA SER A 22 -5.21 -45.02 6.23
C SER A 22 -6.06 -46.15 6.81
N SER A 23 -5.62 -47.42 6.69
CA SER A 23 -6.35 -48.58 7.23
C SER A 23 -6.44 -48.56 8.75
N LEU A 24 -5.41 -48.04 9.43
CA LEU A 24 -5.39 -47.85 10.88
C LEU A 24 -6.10 -46.56 11.33
N ARG A 25 -6.70 -45.79 10.40
CA ARG A 25 -7.34 -44.48 10.63
C ARG A 25 -6.44 -43.46 11.34
N LEU A 26 -5.12 -43.62 11.22
CA LEU A 26 -4.13 -42.74 11.85
C LEU A 26 -3.94 -41.48 11.01
N LYS A 27 -4.38 -40.34 11.53
CA LYS A 27 -4.12 -39.02 10.96
C LYS A 27 -2.90 -38.39 11.65
N ARG A 28 -2.15 -37.56 10.92
CA ARG A 28 -1.00 -36.83 11.49
C ARG A 28 -1.46 -36.02 12.70
N LYS A 29 -0.99 -36.40 13.89
CA LYS A 29 -1.14 -35.60 15.11
C LYS A 29 -0.32 -34.33 14.90
N LEU A 30 -0.99 -33.19 14.74
CA LEU A 30 -0.34 -31.88 14.73
C LEU A 30 0.14 -31.64 16.17
N THR A 31 1.39 -31.99 16.46
CA THR A 31 1.99 -31.83 17.78
C THR A 31 2.21 -30.35 18.08
N GLY A 32 1.50 -29.87 19.10
CA GLY A 32 1.64 -28.53 19.65
C GLY A 32 0.40 -28.19 20.48
N SER A 33 0.62 -27.86 21.76
CA SER A 33 -0.36 -27.50 22.79
C SER A 33 -1.19 -26.23 22.47
N ARG A 34 -1.90 -26.22 21.33
CA ARG A 34 -2.77 -25.12 20.82
C ARG A 34 -3.95 -25.69 20.02
N ASN A 35 -4.49 -26.81 20.49
CA ASN A 35 -5.37 -27.69 19.71
C ASN A 35 -6.85 -27.59 20.08
N THR A 36 -7.26 -26.50 20.74
CA THR A 36 -8.68 -26.17 20.87
C THR A 36 -9.05 -25.35 19.63
N ILE A 37 -9.87 -25.92 18.75
CA ILE A 37 -10.58 -25.12 17.75
C ILE A 37 -11.32 -24.04 18.56
N SER A 38 -11.00 -22.77 18.32
CA SER A 38 -11.64 -21.66 19.03
C SER A 38 -13.16 -21.79 18.92
N SER A 39 -13.88 -21.54 20.01
CA SER A 39 -15.34 -21.65 20.00
C SER A 39 -15.93 -20.69 18.96
N TYR A 40 -17.04 -21.08 18.32
CA TYR A 40 -17.71 -20.22 17.33
C TYR A 40 -17.99 -18.81 17.89
N ASN A 41 -18.34 -18.71 19.17
CA ASN A 41 -18.59 -17.43 19.83
C ASN A 41 -17.34 -16.55 19.92
N ASP A 42 -16.18 -17.14 20.24
CA ASP A 42 -14.91 -16.40 20.32
C ASP A 42 -14.51 -15.86 18.94
N VAL A 43 -14.72 -16.67 17.89
CA VAL A 43 -14.43 -16.26 16.51
C VAL A 43 -15.36 -15.14 16.06
N VAL A 44 -16.66 -15.24 16.36
CA VAL A 44 -17.64 -14.19 16.01
C VAL A 44 -17.32 -12.89 16.75
N ASN A 45 -17.01 -12.96 18.05
CA ASN A 45 -16.65 -11.77 18.83
C ASN A 45 -15.37 -11.09 18.32
N ALA A 46 -14.36 -11.88 17.94
CA ALA A 46 -13.14 -11.36 17.35
C ALA A 46 -13.40 -10.72 15.97
N ILE A 47 -14.25 -11.32 15.14
CA ILE A 47 -14.67 -10.76 13.85
C ILE A 47 -15.41 -9.43 14.05
N ILE A 48 -16.36 -9.36 14.98
CA ILE A 48 -17.11 -8.13 15.29
C ILE A 48 -16.16 -7.03 15.76
N THR A 49 -15.24 -7.36 16.67
CA THR A 49 -14.26 -6.41 17.20
C THR A 49 -13.34 -5.87 16.10
N GLU A 50 -12.86 -6.74 15.20
CA GLU A 50 -12.05 -6.32 14.04
C GLU A 50 -12.85 -5.45 13.07
N ILE A 51 -14.12 -5.78 12.80
CA ILE A 51 -15.00 -4.97 11.94
C ILE A 51 -15.29 -3.59 12.55
N GLY A 52 -15.38 -3.49 13.88
CA GLY A 52 -15.52 -2.21 14.58
C GLY A 52 -14.29 -1.30 14.43
N CYS A 53 -13.15 -1.86 14.00
CA CYS A 53 -11.87 -1.19 13.91
C CYS A 53 -11.29 -1.25 12.47
N SER A 54 -9.99 -1.50 12.34
CA SER A 54 -9.28 -1.53 11.05
C SER A 54 -9.68 -2.69 10.13
N GLY A 55 -10.29 -3.74 10.69
CA GLY A 55 -10.74 -4.95 9.99
C GLY A 55 -11.94 -4.73 9.07
N ARG A 56 -12.66 -3.60 9.17
CA ARG A 56 -13.69 -3.23 8.17
C ARG A 56 -13.12 -3.08 6.76
N CYS A 57 -11.84 -2.75 6.64
CA CYS A 57 -11.19 -2.45 5.37
C CYS A 57 -10.50 -3.67 4.71
N ILE A 58 -10.43 -4.82 5.38
CA ILE A 58 -9.65 -5.97 4.91
C ILE A 58 -10.54 -7.03 4.25
N GLY A 59 -9.99 -7.79 3.31
CA GLY A 59 -10.69 -8.90 2.66
C GLY A 59 -10.87 -10.10 3.59
N HIS A 60 -11.74 -11.05 3.23
CA HIS A 60 -11.99 -12.25 4.03
C HIS A 60 -10.74 -13.12 4.26
N LEU A 61 -9.84 -13.17 3.27
CA LEU A 61 -8.54 -13.84 3.39
C LEU A 61 -7.61 -13.15 4.39
N SER A 62 -7.56 -11.82 4.33
CA SER A 62 -6.76 -11.01 5.24
C SER A 62 -7.31 -11.07 6.67
N MET A 63 -8.65 -11.11 6.82
CA MET A 63 -9.30 -11.31 8.12
C MET A 63 -8.95 -12.68 8.72
N TRP A 64 -9.04 -13.75 7.93
CA TRP A 64 -8.63 -15.09 8.39
C TRP A 64 -7.17 -15.13 8.86
N TYR A 65 -6.26 -14.48 8.11
CA TYR A 65 -4.85 -14.41 8.48
C TYR A 65 -4.62 -13.58 9.75
N ARG A 66 -5.34 -12.45 9.89
CA ARG A 66 -5.26 -11.57 11.06
C ARG A 66 -5.77 -12.24 12.32
N LEU A 67 -6.93 -12.90 12.27
CA LEU A 67 -7.46 -13.68 13.39
C LEU A 67 -6.49 -14.80 13.80
N LYS A 68 -5.77 -15.39 12.84
CA LYS A 68 -4.77 -16.41 13.12
C LYS A 68 -3.51 -15.87 13.81
N ILE A 69 -3.04 -14.69 13.42
CA ILE A 69 -1.80 -14.10 13.94
C ILE A 69 -2.03 -13.31 15.23
N GLU A 70 -2.94 -12.34 15.19
CA GLU A 70 -3.14 -11.38 16.27
C GLU A 70 -3.98 -11.97 17.41
N TRP A 71 -5.01 -12.75 17.05
CA TRP A 71 -5.94 -13.33 18.03
C TRP A 71 -5.62 -14.80 18.36
N GLY A 72 -4.64 -15.40 17.68
CA GLY A 72 -4.28 -16.81 17.85
C GLY A 72 -5.39 -17.80 17.44
N ILE A 73 -6.44 -17.34 16.76
CA ILE A 73 -7.63 -18.12 16.41
C ILE A 73 -7.32 -19.06 15.24
N ARG A 74 -7.50 -20.36 15.45
CA ARG A 74 -7.35 -21.38 14.42
C ARG A 74 -8.72 -21.91 14.01
N PHE A 75 -9.27 -21.34 12.95
CA PHE A 75 -10.57 -21.71 12.41
C PHE A 75 -10.51 -22.04 10.91
N PRO A 76 -11.36 -22.95 10.40
CA PRO A 76 -11.42 -23.25 8.98
C PRO A 76 -11.73 -21.98 8.16
N ARG A 77 -10.95 -21.78 7.09
CA ARG A 77 -11.08 -20.60 6.22
C ARG A 77 -12.51 -20.43 5.70
N ASP A 78 -13.11 -21.51 5.22
CA ASP A 78 -14.45 -21.48 4.61
C ASP A 78 -15.53 -21.13 5.64
N GLU A 79 -15.35 -21.55 6.89
CA GLU A 79 -16.24 -21.15 7.99
C GLU A 79 -16.10 -19.67 8.34
N ILE A 80 -14.88 -19.13 8.41
CA ILE A 80 -14.71 -17.67 8.61
C ILE A 80 -15.38 -16.89 7.48
N ILE A 81 -15.24 -17.34 6.23
CA ILE A 81 -15.90 -16.68 5.10
C ILE A 81 -17.43 -16.70 5.26
N ARG A 82 -18.01 -17.83 5.70
CA ARG A 82 -19.45 -17.93 5.99
C ARG A 82 -19.85 -16.97 7.12
N LEU A 83 -19.14 -16.99 8.24
CA LEU A 83 -19.41 -16.11 9.38
C LEU A 83 -19.33 -14.63 8.99
N MET A 84 -18.32 -14.24 8.20
CA MET A 84 -18.22 -12.85 7.71
C MET A 84 -19.39 -12.45 6.80
N ARG A 85 -19.98 -13.38 6.03
CA ARG A 85 -21.18 -13.11 5.23
C ARG A 85 -22.41 -12.85 6.09
N ILE A 86 -22.46 -13.45 7.28
CA ILE A 86 -23.55 -13.29 8.23
C ILE A 86 -23.35 -12.00 9.05
N VAL A 87 -22.13 -11.75 9.51
CA VAL A 87 -21.80 -10.61 10.40
C VAL A 87 -21.69 -9.27 9.63
N ASP A 88 -21.14 -9.27 8.42
CA ASP A 88 -20.94 -8.06 7.60
C ASP A 88 -21.44 -8.24 6.14
N PRO A 89 -22.74 -8.52 5.93
CA PRO A 89 -23.30 -8.65 4.58
C PRO A 89 -23.16 -7.35 3.79
N GLU A 90 -23.36 -6.20 4.45
CA GLU A 90 -23.31 -4.88 3.82
C GLU A 90 -21.87 -4.49 3.44
N GLY A 91 -20.88 -4.64 4.32
CA GLY A 91 -19.49 -4.34 3.99
C GLY A 91 -18.91 -5.28 2.94
N ILE A 92 -19.36 -6.53 2.85
CA ILE A 92 -19.03 -7.42 1.71
C ILE A 92 -19.66 -6.89 0.42
N ARG A 93 -20.93 -6.47 0.45
CA ARG A 93 -21.62 -5.91 -0.72
C ARG A 93 -20.95 -4.63 -1.21
N VAL A 94 -20.57 -3.73 -0.31
CA VAL A 94 -19.81 -2.51 -0.62
C VAL A 94 -18.45 -2.84 -1.25
N ARG A 95 -17.72 -3.85 -0.73
CA ARG A 95 -16.45 -4.30 -1.32
C ARG A 95 -16.63 -4.94 -2.70
N LYS A 96 -17.66 -5.77 -2.89
CA LYS A 96 -18.00 -6.39 -4.19
C LYS A 96 -18.37 -5.38 -5.26
N ARG A 97 -18.93 -4.22 -4.88
CA ARG A 97 -19.22 -3.11 -5.80
C ARG A 97 -17.96 -2.49 -6.43
N ARG A 98 -16.74 -2.89 -6.00
CA ARG A 98 -15.44 -2.36 -6.48
C ARG A 98 -15.36 -0.83 -6.44
N ARG A 99 -16.18 -0.19 -5.61
CA ARG A 99 -16.22 1.26 -5.50
C ARG A 99 -15.15 1.70 -4.51
N LEU A 100 -14.22 2.52 -4.99
CA LEU A 100 -13.11 3.03 -4.18
C LEU A 100 -13.67 3.84 -2.99
N HIS A 101 -13.43 3.40 -1.75
CA HIS A 101 -13.75 4.21 -0.58
C HIS A 101 -12.82 5.42 -0.58
N ARG A 102 -13.38 6.61 -0.81
CA ARG A 102 -12.64 7.88 -0.77
C ARG A 102 -12.13 8.10 0.66
N ARG A 103 -10.82 8.07 0.85
CA ARG A 103 -10.17 8.48 2.11
C ARG A 103 -10.16 10.00 2.18
N ARG A 104 -10.43 10.57 3.36
CA ARG A 104 -10.28 12.01 3.57
C ARG A 104 -8.78 12.31 3.61
N TYR A 105 -8.27 13.00 2.59
CA TYR A 105 -6.91 13.53 2.63
C TYR A 105 -6.89 14.74 3.55
N ILE A 106 -5.98 14.74 4.52
CA ILE A 106 -5.79 15.81 5.50
C ILE A 106 -4.36 16.33 5.35
N CYS A 107 -4.20 17.64 5.22
CA CYS A 107 -2.91 18.33 5.19
C CYS A 107 -2.98 19.53 6.14
N LYS A 108 -1.87 19.82 6.83
CA LYS A 108 -1.82 20.79 7.93
C LYS A 108 -2.00 22.25 7.50
N GLY A 109 -1.71 22.58 6.24
CA GLY A 109 -1.79 23.93 5.71
C GLY A 109 -1.09 24.06 4.36
N ALA A 110 -1.12 25.25 3.77
CA ALA A 110 -0.37 25.55 2.55
C ALA A 110 1.12 25.29 2.74
N ASN A 111 1.79 24.76 1.71
CA ASN A 111 3.22 24.42 1.71
C ASN A 111 3.63 23.35 2.73
N ALA A 112 2.68 22.72 3.43
CA ALA A 112 3.00 21.64 4.36
C ALA A 112 3.44 20.36 3.62
N VAL A 113 2.87 20.09 2.44
CA VAL A 113 3.27 18.97 1.57
C VAL A 113 3.12 19.36 0.11
N TRP A 114 4.22 19.37 -0.64
CA TRP A 114 4.20 19.47 -2.09
C TRP A 114 4.22 18.08 -2.73
N HIS A 115 3.32 17.86 -3.69
CA HIS A 115 3.18 16.60 -4.42
C HIS A 115 3.80 16.74 -5.80
N VAL A 116 4.89 16.01 -6.06
CA VAL A 116 5.70 16.11 -7.28
C VAL A 116 5.55 14.84 -8.10
N ASP A 117 5.38 14.96 -9.41
CA ASP A 117 5.20 13.82 -10.31
C ASP A 117 5.43 14.18 -11.79
N GLY A 118 5.71 13.15 -12.59
CA GLY A 118 5.82 13.22 -14.05
C GLY A 118 4.59 12.63 -14.75
N TYR A 119 4.25 13.20 -15.90
CA TYR A 119 3.15 12.77 -16.76
C TYR A 119 3.64 12.42 -18.16
N ASP A 120 3.68 11.12 -18.42
CA ASP A 120 4.30 10.53 -19.62
C ASP A 120 3.31 10.09 -20.70
N LYS A 121 2.00 10.36 -20.55
CA LYS A 121 1.00 9.85 -21.52
C LYS A 121 1.14 10.44 -22.93
N ILE A 122 1.80 11.58 -23.07
CA ILE A 122 2.07 12.23 -24.37
C ILE A 122 3.55 12.13 -24.79
N LYS A 123 4.34 11.30 -24.09
CA LYS A 123 5.74 11.01 -24.42
C LYS A 123 5.95 10.45 -25.83
N PRO A 124 5.01 9.69 -26.45
CA PRO A 124 5.12 9.29 -27.85
C PRO A 124 5.25 10.47 -28.83
N PHE A 125 4.75 11.65 -28.47
CA PHE A 125 4.87 12.87 -29.27
C PHE A 125 6.14 13.69 -28.92
N GLY A 126 7.03 13.15 -28.08
CA GLY A 126 8.26 13.82 -27.65
C GLY A 126 8.09 14.79 -26.47
N PHE A 127 6.89 14.85 -25.87
CA PHE A 127 6.60 15.74 -24.75
C PHE A 127 6.43 14.96 -23.45
N CYS A 128 7.18 15.34 -22.42
CA CYS A 128 6.97 14.91 -21.05
C CYS A 128 6.52 16.13 -20.24
N ILE A 129 5.49 15.97 -19.41
CA ILE A 129 5.06 17.05 -18.50
C ILE A 129 5.53 16.69 -17.10
N HIS A 130 6.09 17.65 -16.38
CA HIS A 130 6.46 17.49 -14.99
C HIS A 130 5.77 18.55 -14.14
N GLY A 131 5.18 18.15 -13.03
CA GLY A 131 4.32 19.02 -12.23
C GLY A 131 4.62 18.95 -10.74
N CYS A 132 4.16 19.97 -10.04
CA CYS A 132 4.05 19.96 -8.59
C CYS A 132 2.79 20.70 -8.15
N VAL A 133 2.08 20.12 -7.18
CA VAL A 133 0.85 20.67 -6.63
C VAL A 133 0.93 20.74 -5.10
N ASP A 134 0.49 21.86 -4.53
CA ASP A 134 0.37 21.99 -3.09
C ASP A 134 -0.77 21.11 -2.54
N GLY A 135 -0.43 20.35 -1.49
CA GLY A 135 -1.29 19.36 -0.87
C GLY A 135 -2.54 19.97 -0.23
N PHE A 136 -2.47 21.21 0.26
CA PHE A 136 -3.58 21.88 0.92
C PHE A 136 -4.41 22.71 -0.06
N SER A 137 -3.81 23.74 -0.65
CA SER A 137 -4.45 24.76 -1.49
C SER A 137 -4.83 24.29 -2.89
N ARG A 138 -4.28 23.15 -3.38
CA ARG A 138 -4.38 22.70 -4.78
C ARG A 138 -3.66 23.60 -5.78
N ARG A 139 -2.93 24.62 -5.32
CA ARG A 139 -2.16 25.48 -6.22
C ARG A 139 -1.12 24.66 -6.98
N ILE A 140 -1.05 24.86 -8.28
CA ILE A 140 0.04 24.34 -9.11
C ILE A 140 1.27 25.18 -8.78
N ILE A 141 2.30 24.54 -8.24
CA ILE A 141 3.58 25.18 -7.90
C ILE A 141 4.42 25.33 -9.17
N TRP A 142 4.53 24.26 -9.95
CA TRP A 142 5.08 24.32 -11.30
C TRP A 142 4.37 23.33 -12.21
N LEU A 143 4.41 23.64 -13.51
CA LEU A 143 4.01 22.75 -14.58
C LEU A 143 4.92 23.03 -15.78
N ARG A 144 5.78 22.08 -16.13
CA ARG A 144 6.82 22.26 -17.13
C ARG A 144 6.73 21.17 -18.17
N VAL A 145 6.82 21.56 -19.44
CA VAL A 145 6.92 20.65 -20.57
C VAL A 145 8.39 20.53 -20.96
N GLY A 146 8.87 19.31 -21.18
CA GLY A 146 10.24 19.07 -21.61
C GLY A 146 10.35 17.82 -22.47
N LYS A 147 11.53 17.59 -23.03
CA LYS A 147 11.83 16.39 -23.83
C LYS A 147 12.04 15.13 -22.97
N THR A 148 12.40 15.31 -21.71
CA THR A 148 12.64 14.23 -20.74
C THR A 148 12.21 14.64 -19.35
N ASN A 149 11.55 13.72 -18.64
CA ASN A 149 11.27 13.77 -17.21
C ASN A 149 12.18 12.84 -16.40
N ASN A 150 13.09 12.10 -17.04
CA ASN A 150 13.91 11.10 -16.38
C ASN A 150 15.20 11.68 -15.77
N ASN A 151 15.54 12.94 -16.06
CA ASN A 151 16.78 13.56 -15.61
C ASN A 151 16.59 14.25 -14.25
N PRO A 152 17.22 13.75 -13.17
CA PRO A 152 17.06 14.33 -11.83
C PRO A 152 17.48 15.80 -11.74
N LYS A 153 18.45 16.25 -12.56
CA LYS A 153 18.91 17.64 -12.57
C LYS A 153 17.82 18.60 -13.04
N VAL A 154 16.98 18.15 -13.97
CA VAL A 154 15.88 18.95 -14.51
C VAL A 154 14.80 19.16 -13.45
N ILE A 155 14.44 18.09 -12.74
CA ILE A 155 13.48 18.14 -11.64
C ILE A 155 14.00 19.02 -10.50
N ALA A 156 15.28 18.86 -10.14
CA ALA A 156 15.95 19.71 -9.16
C ALA A 156 15.91 21.20 -9.54
N ARG A 157 16.14 21.51 -10.82
CA ARG A 157 16.03 22.89 -11.32
C ARG A 157 14.63 23.46 -11.13
N TYR A 158 13.59 22.72 -11.49
CA TYR A 158 12.20 23.17 -11.30
C TYR A 158 11.87 23.43 -9.83
N TYR A 159 12.38 22.57 -8.95
CA TYR A 159 12.19 22.75 -7.51
C TYR A 159 12.88 24.02 -7.00
N LEU A 160 14.15 24.24 -7.36
CA LEU A 160 14.90 25.43 -6.94
C LEU A 160 14.32 26.72 -7.52
N GLU A 161 13.94 26.72 -8.80
CA GLU A 161 13.23 27.84 -9.44
C GLU A 161 11.94 28.19 -8.67
N ALA A 162 11.16 27.19 -8.27
CA ALA A 162 9.91 27.41 -7.55
C ALA A 162 10.13 27.93 -6.13
N VAL A 163 11.13 27.41 -5.42
CA VAL A 163 11.52 27.94 -4.09
C VAL A 163 11.96 29.40 -4.20
N GLN A 164 12.77 29.73 -5.21
CA GLN A 164 13.23 31.08 -5.45
C GLN A 164 12.08 32.03 -5.81
N GLN A 165 11.15 31.61 -6.68
CA GLN A 165 10.03 32.43 -7.13
C GLN A 165 8.96 32.65 -6.05
N LEU A 166 8.72 31.65 -5.20
CA LEU A 166 7.71 31.72 -4.15
C LEU A 166 8.29 32.21 -2.83
N GLU A 167 9.62 32.32 -2.72
CA GLU A 167 10.36 32.62 -1.49
C GLU A 167 9.95 31.71 -0.31
N VAL A 168 9.56 30.47 -0.62
CA VAL A 168 9.06 29.50 0.35
C VAL A 168 9.61 28.11 0.04
N VAL A 169 10.09 27.44 1.09
CA VAL A 169 10.44 26.03 1.08
C VAL A 169 9.27 25.23 1.67
N PRO A 170 8.77 24.18 1.00
CA PRO A 170 7.75 23.33 1.59
C PRO A 170 8.28 22.60 2.82
N ALA A 171 7.43 22.35 3.82
CA ALA A 171 7.83 21.53 4.96
C ALA A 171 8.15 20.10 4.53
N LYS A 172 7.38 19.56 3.57
CA LYS A 172 7.64 18.23 2.99
C LYS A 172 7.45 18.18 1.49
N ILE A 173 8.26 17.35 0.85
CA ILE A 173 8.05 16.92 -0.53
C ILE A 173 7.60 15.46 -0.52
N ARG A 174 6.61 15.15 -1.35
CA ARG A 174 6.18 13.79 -1.64
C ARG A 174 6.38 13.48 -3.12
N CYS A 175 7.11 12.41 -3.38
CA CYS A 175 7.34 11.86 -4.71
C CYS A 175 7.01 10.36 -4.73
N ASP A 176 6.87 9.80 -5.92
CA ASP A 176 6.91 8.36 -6.13
C ASP A 176 8.34 7.81 -6.04
N LEU A 177 8.46 6.47 -6.01
CA LEU A 177 9.75 5.78 -6.01
C LEU A 177 10.35 5.78 -7.43
N GLY A 178 10.81 6.94 -7.85
CA GLY A 178 11.51 7.15 -9.10
C GLY A 178 12.98 7.55 -8.89
N THR A 179 13.85 7.15 -9.82
CA THR A 179 15.27 7.54 -9.80
C THR A 179 15.45 9.01 -10.18
N GLU A 180 14.50 9.55 -10.93
CA GLU A 180 14.40 10.96 -11.31
C GLU A 180 14.28 11.89 -10.09
N ASN A 181 13.71 11.41 -8.97
CA ASN A 181 13.54 12.21 -7.76
C ASN A 181 14.73 12.14 -6.78
N SER A 182 15.82 11.47 -7.17
CA SER A 182 17.00 11.24 -6.32
C SER A 182 17.68 12.53 -5.84
N ILE A 183 17.78 13.55 -6.70
CA ILE A 183 18.39 14.82 -6.30
C ILE A 183 17.47 15.60 -5.35
N LEU A 184 16.16 15.62 -5.58
CA LEU A 184 15.19 16.26 -4.67
C LEU A 184 15.26 15.67 -3.26
N LYS A 185 15.40 14.34 -3.18
CA LYS A 185 15.57 13.62 -1.92
C LYS A 185 16.74 14.16 -1.10
N ASN A 186 17.82 14.57 -1.75
CA ASN A 186 19.01 15.10 -1.10
C ASN A 186 18.91 16.61 -0.87
N LEU A 187 18.29 17.37 -1.77
CA LEU A 187 18.15 18.82 -1.66
C LEU A 187 17.18 19.25 -0.55
N GLN A 188 16.01 18.60 -0.46
CA GLN A 188 14.97 19.00 0.49
C GLN A 188 15.45 18.99 1.96
N PRO A 189 16.17 17.95 2.44
CA PRO A 189 16.77 17.95 3.76
C PRO A 189 17.75 19.10 4.03
N LEU A 190 18.47 19.61 3.02
CA LEU A 190 19.45 20.69 3.20
C LEU A 190 18.80 22.02 3.55
N PHE A 191 17.56 22.26 3.09
CA PHE A 191 16.80 23.45 3.48
C PHE A 191 16.18 23.34 4.88
N HIS A 192 16.19 22.14 5.48
CA HIS A 192 15.61 21.85 6.79
C HIS A 192 16.65 21.20 7.69
N TYR A 193 17.78 21.88 7.89
CA TYR A 193 18.84 21.51 8.83
C TYR A 193 18.59 22.21 10.18
N ASP A 194 17.50 21.87 10.84
CA ASP A 194 17.26 22.27 12.23
C ASP A 194 16.99 21.00 13.05
N GLU A 195 17.85 20.74 14.04
CA GLU A 195 17.73 19.57 14.91
C GLU A 195 16.46 19.61 15.76
N ASN A 196 15.86 20.79 15.93
CA ASN A 196 14.65 21.00 16.73
C ASN A 196 13.35 20.85 15.94
N ASP A 197 13.37 20.79 14.59
CA ASP A 197 12.15 20.56 13.81
C ASP A 197 11.83 19.06 13.69
N PRO A 198 10.66 18.59 14.19
CA PRO A 198 10.23 17.20 14.04
C PRO A 198 10.13 16.71 12.59
N THR A 199 10.05 17.63 11.63
CA THR A 199 9.97 17.35 10.19
C THR A 199 11.29 17.52 9.42
N ALA A 200 12.36 17.90 10.10
CA ALA A 200 13.65 18.18 9.49
C ALA A 200 14.34 16.96 8.86
N CYS A 201 15.38 17.29 8.08
CA CYS A 201 16.31 16.33 7.49
C CYS A 201 15.58 15.24 6.69
N LEU A 202 15.86 13.95 6.91
CA LEU A 202 15.30 12.84 6.14
C LEU A 202 13.75 12.71 6.23
N LYS A 203 13.10 13.36 7.20
CA LYS A 203 11.64 13.33 7.37
C LYS A 203 10.91 14.36 6.49
N SER A 204 11.66 15.27 5.89
CA SER A 204 11.16 16.31 4.98
C SER A 204 10.88 15.76 3.57
N PHE A 205 11.40 14.58 3.23
CA PHE A 205 11.14 13.91 1.95
C PHE A 205 10.40 12.58 2.15
N ILE A 206 9.29 12.40 1.44
CA ILE A 206 8.44 11.21 1.56
C ILE A 206 8.39 10.49 0.21
N TYR A 207 8.93 9.27 0.18
CA TYR A 207 8.59 8.30 -0.85
C TYR A 207 7.22 7.69 -0.58
N GLY A 208 6.37 7.68 -1.59
CA GLY A 208 5.06 7.02 -1.55
C GLY A 208 4.78 6.23 -2.81
N LYS A 209 3.79 5.34 -2.75
CA LYS A 209 3.22 4.76 -3.98
C LYS A 209 2.55 5.88 -4.78
N SER A 210 2.48 5.77 -6.12
CA SER A 210 1.76 6.76 -6.96
C SER A 210 0.30 6.94 -6.50
N THR A 211 -0.35 5.87 -6.03
CA THR A 211 -1.70 5.91 -5.41
C THR A 211 -1.80 6.76 -4.12
N SER A 212 -0.67 7.09 -3.51
CA SER A 212 -0.55 8.00 -2.36
C SER A 212 -0.18 9.43 -2.79
N ASN A 213 0.28 9.63 -4.02
CA ASN A 213 0.55 10.94 -4.62
C ASN A 213 -0.74 11.59 -5.17
N GLN A 214 -1.81 11.49 -4.37
CA GLN A 214 -3.19 11.67 -4.83
C GLN A 214 -3.48 13.05 -5.43
N ARG A 215 -2.78 14.09 -5.01
CA ARG A 215 -3.12 15.47 -5.36
C ARG A 215 -2.68 15.83 -6.76
N ILE A 216 -1.48 15.43 -7.14
CA ILE A 216 -0.99 15.61 -8.50
C ILE A 216 -1.61 14.59 -9.46
N GLU A 217 -1.84 13.35 -9.02
CA GLU A 217 -2.57 12.35 -9.81
C GLU A 217 -4.03 12.76 -10.11
N ALA A 218 -4.71 13.39 -9.14
CA ALA A 218 -6.03 13.97 -9.36
C ALA A 218 -5.96 15.12 -10.39
N TRP A 219 -4.88 15.91 -10.37
CA TRP A 219 -4.66 16.98 -11.33
C TRP A 219 -4.39 16.42 -12.75
N TRP A 220 -3.59 15.37 -12.89
CA TRP A 220 -3.41 14.66 -14.16
C TRP A 220 -4.72 14.11 -14.72
N SER A 221 -5.62 13.65 -13.86
CA SER A 221 -6.96 13.20 -14.28
C SER A 221 -7.82 14.35 -14.84
N ILE A 222 -7.66 15.57 -14.33
CA ILE A 222 -8.31 16.78 -14.87
C ILE A 222 -7.69 17.12 -16.23
N LEU A 223 -6.36 17.24 -16.30
CA LEU A 223 -5.64 17.54 -17.55
C LEU A 223 -5.99 16.56 -18.67
N ARG A 224 -6.03 15.26 -18.35
CA ARG A 224 -6.41 14.23 -19.30
C ARG A 224 -7.84 14.44 -19.80
N ARG A 225 -8.82 14.56 -18.91
CA ARG A 225 -10.24 14.67 -19.29
C ARG A 225 -10.54 15.94 -20.08
N GLN A 226 -9.87 17.03 -19.77
CA GLN A 226 -10.17 18.33 -20.38
C GLN A 226 -9.40 18.59 -21.68
N CYS A 227 -8.14 18.14 -21.76
CA CYS A 227 -7.25 18.60 -22.84
C CYS A 227 -6.58 17.46 -23.60
N LEU A 228 -6.16 16.39 -22.92
CA LEU A 228 -5.30 15.38 -23.53
C LEU A 228 -6.02 14.10 -23.98
N HIS A 229 -7.31 13.96 -23.67
CA HIS A 229 -8.05 12.73 -23.99
C HIS A 229 -8.02 12.40 -25.48
N TRP A 230 -8.18 13.43 -26.32
CA TRP A 230 -8.16 13.30 -27.77
C TRP A 230 -6.84 12.77 -28.32
N TRP A 231 -5.71 13.17 -27.72
CA TRP A 231 -4.37 12.84 -28.20
C TRP A 231 -3.84 11.49 -27.71
N ILE A 232 -4.48 10.91 -26.69
CA ILE A 232 -4.04 9.67 -26.04
C ILE A 232 -4.84 8.46 -26.55
N ASN A 233 -5.98 8.68 -27.20
CA ASN A 233 -6.83 7.65 -27.81
C ASN A 233 -6.50 7.50 -29.29
#